data_AF-A0A7V3JMB4-F1
#
_entry.id   AF-A0A7V3JMB4-F1
#
_cell.length_a   1.000
_cell.length_b   1.000
_cell.length_c   1.000
_cell.angle_alpha   90.00
_cell.angle_beta   90.00
_cell.angle_gamma   90.00
#
_symmetry.space_group_name_H-M   'P 1'
#
loop_
_entity.id
_entity.type
_entity.pdbx_description
1 polymer ?
#
loop_
_entity_poly.entity_id
_entity_poly.type
_entity_poly.pdbx_seq_one_letter_code
_entity_poly.pdbx_strand_id
1 'polypeptide(L)'
;MSKPAGLGVFWLALTVGCFPSGVLAGPWDKLLTLNRVEADPNKNYSVTEKNGPWMILACSFSAGEDEHSRQAARQQARELVLELRKRYKLPAYTYEKKFEFGRDVPGRGVDRFGQPVRMRYQRGT
;
A
#
# COMPACT_ATOMS: atom_id res chain seq x y z
N MET A 1 56.56 63.47 -25.20
CA MET A 1 55.68 64.03 -26.25
C MET A 1 54.33 63.31 -26.17
N SER A 2 53.26 64.10 -26.09
CA SER A 2 51.80 63.83 -25.99
C SER A 2 51.20 62.44 -26.25
N LYS A 3 50.30 62.03 -25.33
CA LYS A 3 49.15 61.13 -25.58
C LYS A 3 48.21 61.75 -26.64
N PRO A 4 47.35 60.93 -27.27
CA PRO A 4 45.93 61.15 -26.99
C PRO A 4 45.12 59.88 -26.72
N ALA A 5 44.02 60.10 -26.02
CA ALA A 5 43.02 59.13 -25.62
C ALA A 5 42.13 58.66 -26.78
N GLY A 6 41.59 57.45 -26.66
CA GLY A 6 40.51 56.93 -27.49
C GLY A 6 39.61 56.01 -26.66
N LEU A 7 38.39 56.47 -26.38
CA LEU A 7 37.30 55.71 -25.79
C LEU A 7 36.94 54.50 -26.67
N GLY A 8 36.70 53.35 -26.04
CA GLY A 8 36.12 52.16 -26.68
C GLY A 8 35.42 51.30 -25.63
N VAL A 9 34.24 51.73 -25.22
CA VAL A 9 33.23 50.89 -24.56
C VAL A 9 32.89 49.75 -25.52
N PHE A 10 32.82 48.49 -25.07
CA PHE A 10 31.64 47.62 -25.26
C PHE A 10 31.85 46.14 -24.84
N TRP A 11 30.85 45.68 -24.08
CA TRP A 11 30.39 44.31 -23.82
C TRP A 11 31.17 43.38 -22.89
N LEU A 12 30.81 43.56 -21.61
CA LEU A 12 30.56 42.51 -20.62
C LEU A 12 29.84 41.29 -21.21
N ALA A 13 30.41 40.09 -21.06
CA ALA A 13 29.67 38.84 -21.17
C ALA A 13 30.12 37.88 -20.07
N LEU A 14 29.64 38.15 -18.86
CA LEU A 14 29.65 37.24 -17.73
C LEU A 14 28.57 36.17 -18.00
N THR A 15 28.87 35.14 -18.77
CA THR A 15 27.99 33.98 -18.87
C THR A 15 28.24 33.06 -17.69
N VAL A 16 27.71 33.44 -16.52
CA VAL A 16 27.38 32.46 -15.49
C VAL A 16 26.32 31.56 -16.11
N GLY A 17 26.74 30.40 -16.60
CA GLY A 17 25.86 29.33 -17.01
C GLY A 17 25.08 28.85 -15.79
N CYS A 18 23.95 29.50 -15.52
CA CYS A 18 22.94 29.00 -14.62
C CYS A 18 22.34 27.77 -15.31
N PHE A 19 22.93 26.60 -15.09
CA PHE A 19 22.23 25.35 -15.36
C PHE A 19 21.08 25.30 -14.34
N PRO A 20 19.81 25.37 -14.78
CA PRO A 20 18.72 25.08 -13.88
C PRO A 20 18.83 23.59 -13.57
N SER A 21 19.32 23.26 -12.38
CA SER A 21 19.10 21.94 -11.77
C SER A 21 17.63 21.81 -11.43
N GLY A 22 16.79 21.75 -12.45
CA GLY A 22 15.38 21.38 -12.31
C GLY A 22 15.34 19.88 -12.01
N VAL A 23 15.36 19.53 -10.72
CA VAL A 23 14.90 18.21 -10.29
C VAL A 23 13.40 18.19 -10.55
N LEU A 24 13.00 17.67 -11.70
CA LEU A 24 11.61 17.37 -12.01
C LEU A 24 11.16 16.30 -11.01
N ALA A 25 10.52 16.71 -9.93
CA ALA A 25 9.88 15.79 -9.01
C ALA A 25 8.86 14.95 -9.81
N GLY A 26 9.09 13.65 -9.86
CA GLY A 26 8.28 12.74 -10.65
C GLY A 26 6.88 12.60 -10.05
N PRO A 27 5.88 12.14 -10.82
CA PRO A 27 4.54 11.84 -10.28
C PRO A 27 4.54 10.89 -9.07
N TRP A 28 5.63 10.13 -8.91
CA TRP A 28 5.87 9.20 -7.80
C TRP A 28 6.33 9.87 -6.50
N ASP A 29 6.85 11.10 -6.52
CA ASP A 29 7.31 11.79 -5.31
C ASP A 29 6.15 12.09 -4.34
N LYS A 30 4.92 12.22 -4.85
CA LYS A 30 3.71 12.36 -4.03
C LYS A 30 3.14 11.02 -3.55
N LEU A 31 3.38 9.93 -4.29
CA LEU A 31 3.03 8.57 -3.84
C LEU A 31 3.98 8.09 -2.74
N LEU A 32 5.23 8.54 -2.79
CA LEU A 32 6.27 8.29 -1.81
C LEU A 32 6.53 9.51 -0.93
N THR A 33 5.56 10.42 -0.75
CA THR A 33 5.65 11.35 0.38
C THR A 33 5.77 10.48 1.61
N LEU A 34 6.95 10.48 2.22
CA LEU A 34 7.28 9.80 3.47
C LEU A 34 6.49 10.47 4.60
N ASN A 35 5.16 10.41 4.50
CA ASN A 35 4.28 10.73 5.59
C ASN A 35 4.65 9.77 6.70
N ARG A 36 4.97 10.35 7.86
CA ARG A 36 5.30 9.58 9.05
C ARG A 36 4.04 8.81 9.45
N VAL A 37 3.97 7.56 9.01
CA VAL A 37 2.90 6.65 9.40
C VAL A 37 3.16 6.19 10.83
N GLU A 38 2.15 6.34 11.68
CA GLU A 38 2.19 5.81 13.04
C GLU A 38 2.30 4.28 13.01
N ALA A 39 3.21 3.73 13.81
CA ALA A 39 3.46 2.29 13.89
C ALA A 39 3.72 1.84 15.34
N ASP A 40 2.72 2.07 16.19
CA ASP A 40 2.71 1.68 17.60
C ASP A 40 2.34 0.19 17.73
N PRO A 41 3.19 -0.66 18.33
CA PRO A 41 2.87 -2.07 18.54
C PRO A 41 1.66 -2.30 19.44
N ASN A 42 1.27 -1.34 20.29
CA ASN A 42 0.13 -1.47 21.18
C ASN A 42 -1.20 -1.08 20.51
N LYS A 43 -1.16 -0.40 19.37
CA LYS A 43 -2.35 -0.04 18.60
C LYS A 43 -2.81 -1.17 17.69
N ASN A 44 -4.12 -1.20 17.45
CA ASN A 44 -4.73 -2.04 16.43
C ASN A 44 -5.07 -1.21 15.20
N TYR A 45 -4.73 -1.71 14.03
CA TYR A 45 -4.91 -1.02 12.75
C TYR A 45 -5.95 -1.75 11.90
N SER A 46 -7.15 -1.95 12.42
CA SER A 46 -8.23 -2.58 11.67
C SER A 46 -8.70 -1.68 10.51
N VAL A 47 -9.12 -2.29 9.41
CA VAL A 47 -9.81 -1.59 8.32
C VAL A 47 -11.10 -0.97 8.84
N THR A 48 -11.33 0.29 8.47
CA THR A 48 -12.55 1.07 8.75
C THR A 48 -13.05 1.74 7.46
N GLU A 49 -14.31 2.19 7.46
CA GLU A 49 -14.91 2.90 6.32
C GLU A 49 -14.15 4.17 5.91
N LYS A 50 -13.41 4.78 6.84
CA LYS A 50 -12.63 6.00 6.60
C LYS A 50 -11.34 5.76 5.82
N ASN A 51 -10.90 4.51 5.66
CA ASN A 51 -9.62 4.18 5.00
C ASN A 51 -9.67 4.29 3.48
N GLY A 52 -10.83 4.61 2.93
CA GLY A 52 -11.04 4.84 1.51
C GLY A 52 -11.62 3.63 0.79
N PRO A 53 -12.24 3.85 -0.37
CA PRO A 53 -12.96 2.80 -1.09
C PRO A 53 -12.03 1.80 -1.82
N TRP A 54 -10.76 2.16 -2.05
CA TRP A 54 -9.83 1.37 -2.85
C TRP A 54 -8.63 0.93 -2.00
N MET A 55 -8.50 -0.38 -1.77
CA MET A 55 -7.39 -1.00 -1.05
C MET A 55 -6.85 -2.20 -1.85
N ILE A 56 -5.57 -2.48 -1.69
CA ILE A 56 -4.94 -3.71 -2.20
C ILE A 56 -4.80 -4.73 -1.07
N LEU A 57 -5.02 -6.01 -1.39
CA LEU A 57 -4.71 -7.10 -0.47
C LEU A 57 -3.23 -7.47 -0.61
N ALA A 58 -2.45 -7.27 0.45
CA ALA A 58 -1.03 -7.63 0.45
C ALA A 58 -0.80 -9.12 0.73
N CYS A 59 -1.48 -9.67 1.74
CA CYS A 59 -1.35 -11.06 2.14
C CYS A 59 -2.61 -11.52 2.91
N SER A 60 -2.88 -12.82 2.89
CA SER A 60 -3.93 -13.46 3.68
C SER A 60 -3.35 -14.57 4.55
N PHE A 61 -3.74 -14.59 5.82
CA PHE A 61 -3.39 -15.66 6.76
C PHE A 61 -4.65 -16.45 7.09
N SER A 62 -4.58 -17.77 6.97
CA SER A 62 -5.66 -18.69 7.32
C SER A 62 -5.38 -19.36 8.66
N ALA A 63 -6.44 -19.61 9.43
CA ALA A 63 -6.39 -20.34 10.69
C ALA A 63 -7.32 -21.55 10.66
N GLY A 64 -6.98 -22.57 11.46
CA GLY A 64 -7.87 -23.68 11.75
C GLY A 64 -9.02 -23.28 12.69
N GLU A 65 -9.77 -24.29 13.14
CA GLU A 65 -10.91 -24.07 14.04
C GLU A 65 -10.46 -23.72 15.46
N ASP A 66 -9.25 -24.14 15.86
CA ASP A 66 -8.70 -23.94 17.20
C ASP A 66 -8.36 -22.48 17.48
N GLU A 67 -8.66 -21.99 18.69
CA GLU A 67 -8.37 -20.61 19.10
C GLU A 67 -6.88 -20.28 19.00
N HIS A 68 -6.01 -21.23 19.34
CA HIS A 68 -4.57 -21.06 19.25
C HIS A 68 -4.11 -20.75 17.81
N SER A 69 -4.65 -21.48 16.83
CA SER A 69 -4.34 -21.27 15.41
C SER A 69 -4.84 -19.90 14.92
N ARG A 70 -6.01 -19.47 15.41
CA ARG A 70 -6.60 -18.17 15.08
C ARG A 70 -5.79 -17.02 15.65
N GLN A 71 -5.34 -17.16 16.89
CA GLN A 71 -4.48 -16.18 17.53
C GLN A 71 -3.14 -16.05 16.80
N ALA A 72 -2.53 -17.17 16.38
CA ALA A 72 -1.30 -17.15 15.60
C ALA A 72 -1.47 -16.42 14.26
N ALA A 73 -2.54 -16.71 13.50
CA ALA A 73 -2.81 -16.02 12.23
C ALA A 73 -3.06 -14.51 12.42
N ARG A 74 -3.78 -14.11 13.48
CA ARG A 74 -3.97 -12.69 13.83
C ARG A 74 -2.65 -12.02 14.16
N GLN A 75 -1.77 -12.71 14.89
CA GLN A 75 -0.46 -12.18 15.26
C GLN A 75 0.43 -11.98 14.03
N GLN A 76 0.48 -12.96 13.12
CA GLN A 76 1.21 -12.84 11.84
C GLN A 76 0.71 -11.66 11.00
N ALA A 77 -0.61 -11.49 10.89
CA ALA A 77 -1.20 -10.35 10.19
C ALA A 77 -0.81 -9.01 10.84
N ARG A 78 -0.83 -8.92 12.17
CA ARG A 78 -0.43 -7.72 12.92
C ARG A 78 1.05 -7.41 12.74
N GLU A 79 1.90 -8.43 12.77
CA GLU A 79 3.35 -8.29 12.56
C GLU A 79 3.66 -7.74 11.17
N LEU A 80 3.05 -8.30 10.13
CA LEU A 80 3.19 -7.81 8.76
C LEU A 80 2.75 -6.35 8.62
N VAL A 81 1.60 -5.98 9.21
CA VAL A 81 1.13 -4.58 9.20
C VAL A 81 2.14 -3.65 9.88
N LEU A 82 2.69 -4.05 11.03
CA LEU A 82 3.70 -3.25 11.72
C LEU A 82 4.99 -3.14 10.90
N GLU A 83 5.41 -4.19 10.20
CA GLU A 83 6.56 -4.15 9.31
C GLU A 83 6.35 -3.15 8.17
N LEU A 84 5.20 -3.23 7.47
CA LEU A 84 4.84 -2.33 6.39
C LEU A 84 4.81 -0.86 6.85
N ARG A 85 4.26 -0.60 8.02
CA ARG A 85 4.19 0.76 8.60
C ARG A 85 5.56 1.24 9.08
N LYS A 86 6.36 0.39 9.72
CA LYS A 86 7.68 0.77 10.29
C LYS A 86 8.76 0.90 9.23
N ARG A 87 8.95 -0.13 8.40
CA ARG A 87 10.06 -0.20 7.43
C ARG A 87 9.74 0.58 6.17
N TYR A 88 8.53 0.41 5.64
CA TYR A 88 8.16 0.93 4.32
C TYR A 88 7.29 2.19 4.37
N LYS A 89 6.88 2.64 5.57
CA LYS A 89 6.04 3.83 5.78
C LYS A 89 4.71 3.78 5.02
N LEU A 90 4.18 2.58 4.80
CA LEU A 90 2.91 2.38 4.09
C LEU A 90 1.75 2.30 5.09
N PRO A 91 0.62 3.00 4.86
CA PRO A 91 -0.60 2.77 5.60
C PRO A 91 -1.11 1.34 5.34
N ALA A 92 -0.92 0.46 6.31
CA ALA A 92 -1.36 -0.93 6.25
C ALA A 92 -2.35 -1.24 7.36
N TYR A 93 -3.28 -2.15 7.10
CA TYR A 93 -4.40 -2.46 7.99
C TYR A 93 -4.65 -3.96 8.04
N THR A 94 -5.21 -4.41 9.16
CA THR A 94 -5.71 -5.79 9.32
C THR A 94 -7.19 -5.85 8.97
N TYR A 95 -7.59 -6.90 8.26
CA TYR A 95 -8.99 -7.21 7.99
C TYR A 95 -9.26 -8.65 8.41
N GLU A 96 -10.22 -8.83 9.33
CA GLU A 96 -10.62 -10.14 9.82
C GLU A 96 -11.97 -10.52 9.20
N LYS A 97 -12.03 -11.70 8.58
CA LYS A 97 -13.25 -12.25 8.02
C LYS A 97 -13.40 -13.71 8.44
N LYS A 98 -14.53 -14.02 9.08
CA LYS A 98 -14.92 -15.39 9.38
C LYS A 98 -15.74 -15.94 8.23
N PHE A 99 -15.33 -17.10 7.70
CA PHE A 99 -16.07 -17.82 6.67
C PHE A 99 -16.80 -18.99 7.30
N GLU A 100 -18.10 -19.10 7.03
CA GLU A 100 -18.91 -20.22 7.47
C GLU A 100 -19.03 -21.24 6.32
N PHE A 101 -18.12 -22.21 6.30
CA PHE A 101 -18.02 -23.21 5.23
C PHE A 101 -19.02 -24.38 5.36
N GLY A 102 -19.83 -24.40 6.41
CA GLY A 102 -20.70 -25.54 6.76
C GLY A 102 -22.12 -25.50 6.19
N ARG A 103 -22.52 -24.42 5.52
CA ARG A 103 -23.84 -24.36 4.88
C ARG A 103 -23.70 -24.88 3.46
N ASP A 104 -24.48 -25.91 3.11
CA ASP A 104 -24.69 -26.30 1.71
C ASP A 104 -25.15 -25.06 0.96
N VAL A 105 -24.27 -24.47 0.15
CA VAL A 105 -24.67 -23.33 -0.69
C VAL A 105 -25.40 -23.94 -1.88
N PRO A 106 -26.69 -23.62 -2.10
CA PRO A 106 -27.38 -24.06 -3.31
C PRO A 106 -26.63 -23.45 -4.49
N GLY A 107 -25.99 -24.33 -5.25
CA GLY A 107 -25.32 -24.00 -6.49
C GLY A 107 -26.33 -23.62 -7.56
N ARG A 108 -25.82 -22.90 -8.56
CA ARG A 108 -26.62 -22.57 -9.74
C ARG A 108 -26.84 -23.84 -10.57
N GLY A 109 -28.08 -24.31 -10.65
CA GLY A 109 -28.47 -25.47 -11.45
C GLY A 109 -29.26 -26.50 -10.65
N VAL A 110 -29.83 -27.45 -11.37
CA VAL A 110 -30.53 -28.60 -10.80
C VAL A 110 -29.79 -29.88 -11.18
N ASP A 111 -29.78 -30.86 -10.29
CA ASP A 111 -29.29 -32.19 -10.62
C ASP A 111 -30.28 -32.93 -11.54
N ARG A 112 -29.96 -34.18 -11.89
CA ARG A 112 -30.82 -35.02 -12.74
C ARG A 112 -32.18 -35.35 -12.11
N PHE A 113 -32.37 -35.03 -10.84
CA PHE A 113 -33.58 -35.27 -10.05
C PHE A 113 -34.33 -33.95 -9.73
N GLY A 114 -33.92 -32.83 -10.32
CA GLY A 114 -34.57 -31.53 -10.10
C GLY A 114 -34.22 -30.85 -8.78
N GLN A 115 -33.28 -31.39 -8.00
CA GLN A 115 -32.83 -30.80 -6.73
C GLN A 115 -31.74 -29.75 -6.97
N PRO A 116 -31.65 -28.68 -6.17
CA PRO A 116 -30.55 -27.71 -6.26
C PRO A 116 -29.19 -28.40 -6.08
N VAL A 117 -28.26 -28.14 -6.99
CA VAL A 117 -26.89 -28.69 -6.92
C VAL A 117 -26.21 -28.19 -5.64
N ARG A 118 -25.79 -29.07 -4.74
CA ARG A 118 -25.08 -28.66 -3.50
C ARG A 118 -23.61 -28.35 -3.81
N MET A 119 -23.17 -27.13 -3.54
CA MET A 119 -21.76 -26.73 -3.68
C MET A 119 -21.08 -26.74 -2.31
N ARG A 120 -19.90 -27.37 -2.23
CA ARG A 120 -19.03 -27.34 -1.05
C ARG A 120 -17.79 -26.51 -1.35
N TYR A 121 -17.45 -25.58 -0.46
CA TYR A 121 -16.21 -24.82 -0.57
C TYR A 121 -15.00 -25.76 -0.51
N GLN A 122 -14.05 -25.58 -1.43
CA GLN A 122 -12.76 -26.25 -1.33
C GLN A 122 -12.03 -25.73 -0.09
N ARG A 123 -11.66 -26.65 0.80
CA ARG A 123 -10.77 -26.33 1.92
C ARG A 123 -9.34 -26.44 1.40
N GLY A 124 -8.54 -25.37 1.53
CA GLY A 124 -7.11 -25.43 1.25
C GLY A 124 -6.45 -26.41 2.23
N THR A 125 -5.58 -27.27 1.70
CA THR A 125 -4.77 -28.23 2.46
C THR A 125 -3.70 -27.56 3.30
#